data_AF-A0A6P6HBU4-F1
#
_entry.id   AF-A0A6P6HBU4-F1
#
_cell.length_a   1.000
_cell.length_b   1.000
_cell.length_c   1.000
_cell.angle_alpha   90.00
_cell.angle_beta   90.00
_cell.angle_gamma   90.00
#
_symmetry.space_group_name_H-M   'P 1'
#
loop_
_entity.id
_entity.type
_entity.pdbx_description
1 polymer ?
#
loop_
_entity_poly.entity_id
_entity_poly.type
_entity_poly.pdbx_seq_one_letter_code
_entity_poly.pdbx_strand_id
1 'polypeptide(L)'
;MADMNCSPRPVHLAQVSFVIPAFNSNFTLDLELNHHLLSSQYVERHFSREGTTQHSTGAGDHCYYQGKLRGNPHSFAALSTCQGLHGVFSDGNFTYIVEPREMARPREPPQYEPRGVSCREAVNECDIAETCTGDSSQCPPNLHKLDGYYCDHEQGRCYGGRCKTRDRQCQALWGHAAADRFCYEKLNVEGTERGNCGRKGSGWVQCNKQDVLCGFLLCVNISGAPRLGDLGGDINSVTFYHQGKELDCRGGHVQLADGSDLSYVEDGTACGPNMLCLDHRCLPASAFNFSTCPGSGERRICSHHGVCSNEGKCICQPDWTGKDCSIHNPLPTSPPTGETERYKGPSGTNIIIGSIAGAVLVAAIVLGGTGWGFKNIRRGRYDPTQQGAV
;
A
#
# COMPACT_ATOMS: atom_id res chain seq x y z
N MET A 1 14.78 -41.58 15.77
CA MET A 1 16.13 -41.41 15.17
C MET A 1 16.32 -39.93 14.97
N ALA A 2 17.28 -39.35 15.68
CA ALA A 2 17.62 -37.94 15.60
C ALA A 2 18.72 -37.79 14.55
N ASP A 3 18.49 -37.00 13.51
CA ASP A 3 19.57 -36.50 12.67
C ASP A 3 20.14 -35.24 13.33
N MET A 4 21.26 -35.45 14.01
CA MET A 4 22.21 -34.42 14.40
C MET A 4 23.00 -34.05 13.15
N ASN A 5 22.82 -32.82 12.65
CA ASN A 5 23.81 -32.21 11.78
C ASN A 5 24.17 -30.83 12.33
N CYS A 6 25.28 -30.76 13.05
CA CYS A 6 25.91 -29.51 13.47
C CYS A 6 26.51 -28.84 12.23
N SER A 7 25.80 -27.88 11.64
CA SER A 7 26.49 -26.84 10.87
C SER A 7 27.28 -25.97 11.87
N PRO A 8 28.57 -25.66 11.61
CA PRO A 8 29.32 -24.76 12.49
C PRO A 8 28.59 -23.41 12.55
N ARG A 9 28.35 -22.90 13.76
CA ARG A 9 27.86 -21.54 13.93
C ARG A 9 28.86 -20.59 13.26
N PRO A 10 28.42 -19.62 12.43
CA PRO A 10 29.32 -18.67 11.82
C PRO A 10 30.06 -17.90 12.91
N VAL A 11 31.39 -18.01 12.92
CA VAL A 11 32.24 -17.31 13.89
C VAL A 11 32.49 -15.90 13.36
N HIS A 12 32.00 -14.89 14.08
CA HIS A 12 32.23 -13.48 13.79
C HIS A 12 33.39 -12.98 14.64
N LEU A 13 34.47 -12.52 14.01
CA LEU A 13 35.68 -12.04 14.71
C LEU A 13 35.45 -10.62 15.23
N ALA A 14 35.99 -10.30 16.41
CA ALA A 14 35.83 -8.98 17.04
C ALA A 14 36.35 -7.82 16.17
N GLN A 15 37.38 -8.08 15.35
CA GLN A 15 37.93 -7.14 14.38
C GLN A 15 38.22 -7.88 13.07
N VAL A 16 37.89 -7.26 11.94
CA VAL A 16 38.10 -7.81 10.60
C VAL A 16 38.45 -6.72 9.60
N SER A 17 39.18 -7.08 8.55
CA SER A 17 39.41 -6.21 7.40
C SER A 17 38.91 -6.85 6.12
N PHE A 18 38.10 -6.14 5.34
CA PHE A 18 37.63 -6.57 4.03
C PHE A 18 38.25 -5.71 2.92
N VAL A 19 38.70 -6.36 1.85
CA VAL A 19 39.11 -5.67 0.62
C VAL A 19 38.01 -5.79 -0.41
N ILE A 20 37.44 -4.66 -0.82
CA ILE A 20 36.39 -4.57 -1.84
C ILE A 20 37.01 -4.06 -3.14
N PRO A 21 37.21 -4.91 -4.16
CA PRO A 21 37.68 -4.49 -5.47
C PRO A 21 36.50 -3.91 -6.26
N ALA A 22 36.52 -2.60 -6.51
CA ALA A 22 35.49 -1.90 -7.29
C ALA A 22 36.07 -0.66 -7.97
N PHE A 23 35.51 -0.26 -9.12
CA PHE A 23 35.92 0.97 -9.83
C PHE A 23 37.44 1.05 -10.11
N ASN A 24 38.05 -0.08 -10.50
CA ASN A 24 39.49 -0.23 -10.71
C ASN A 24 40.37 0.12 -9.50
N SER A 25 39.80 0.13 -8.30
CA SER A 25 40.47 0.41 -7.03
C SER A 25 40.14 -0.67 -5.99
N ASN A 26 40.96 -0.77 -4.95
CA ASN A 26 40.76 -1.70 -3.84
C ASN A 26 40.49 -0.93 -2.56
N PHE A 27 39.25 -0.95 -2.07
CA PHE A 27 38.88 -0.31 -0.82
C PHE A 27 39.12 -1.29 0.33
N THR A 28 40.00 -0.93 1.27
CA THR A 28 40.24 -1.73 2.47
C THR A 28 39.45 -1.15 3.63
N LEU A 29 38.48 -1.90 4.14
CA LEU A 29 37.62 -1.52 5.26
C LEU A 29 38.13 -2.20 6.52
N ASP A 30 38.46 -1.42 7.54
CA ASP A 30 38.82 -1.91 8.87
C ASP A 30 37.59 -1.78 9.77
N LEU A 31 37.09 -2.92 10.26
CA LEU A 31 35.80 -3.06 10.90
C LEU A 31 35.91 -3.70 12.28
N GLU A 32 35.06 -3.24 13.19
CA GLU A 32 34.90 -3.76 14.55
C GLU A 32 33.48 -4.28 14.75
N LEU A 33 33.35 -5.44 15.41
CA LEU A 33 32.06 -6.05 15.67
C LEU A 33 31.30 -5.23 16.73
N ASN A 34 30.03 -4.95 16.47
CA ASN A 34 29.19 -4.23 17.42
C ASN A 34 28.95 -5.08 18.67
N HIS A 35 29.27 -4.54 19.84
CA HIS A 35 29.09 -5.22 21.13
C HIS A 35 27.78 -4.86 21.84
N HIS A 36 26.98 -3.90 21.34
CA HIS A 36 25.74 -3.45 21.97
C HIS A 36 24.61 -3.17 20.96
N LEU A 37 23.57 -4.02 21.00
CA LEU A 37 22.21 -3.68 20.53
C LEU A 37 21.16 -3.80 21.65
N LEU A 38 21.50 -4.43 22.79
CA LEU A 38 20.68 -4.51 24.01
C LEU A 38 21.57 -4.31 25.25
N SER A 39 20.96 -3.89 26.37
CA SER A 39 21.65 -3.54 27.63
C SER A 39 22.49 -4.68 28.22
N SER A 40 23.57 -4.36 28.95
CA SER A 40 24.42 -5.32 29.69
C SER A 40 23.69 -6.19 30.72
N GLN A 41 22.44 -5.83 31.07
CA GLN A 41 21.56 -6.58 31.98
C GLN A 41 20.37 -7.25 31.26
N TYR A 42 20.43 -7.42 29.94
CA TYR A 42 19.42 -8.15 29.19
C TYR A 42 19.46 -9.66 29.52
N VAL A 43 18.30 -10.23 29.88
CA VAL A 43 18.13 -11.65 30.21
C VAL A 43 16.98 -12.22 29.39
N GLU A 44 17.25 -13.27 28.62
CA GLU A 44 16.24 -13.98 27.84
C GLU A 44 15.65 -15.13 28.67
N ARG A 45 14.32 -15.24 28.70
CA ARG A 45 13.58 -16.23 29.50
C ARG A 45 12.67 -17.05 28.59
N HIS A 46 13.00 -18.33 28.41
CA HIS A 46 12.20 -19.26 27.62
C HIS A 46 11.26 -20.07 28.51
N PHE A 47 9.99 -20.15 28.11
CA PHE A 47 8.98 -20.93 28.81
C PHE A 47 8.62 -22.18 27.98
N SER A 48 8.96 -23.36 28.49
CA SER A 48 8.44 -24.62 27.97
C SER A 48 7.01 -24.86 28.49
N ARG A 49 6.22 -25.65 27.75
CA ARG A 49 4.83 -26.03 28.10
C ARG A 49 4.72 -26.77 29.45
N GLU A 50 5.83 -27.21 30.03
CA GLU A 50 5.90 -27.85 31.36
C GLU A 50 6.34 -26.91 32.50
N GLY A 51 6.44 -25.59 32.25
CA GLY A 51 6.57 -24.59 33.31
C GLY A 51 7.98 -24.40 33.90
N THR A 52 9.01 -25.08 33.40
CA THR A 52 10.40 -24.81 33.80
C THR A 52 10.97 -23.59 33.05
N THR A 53 11.52 -22.64 33.80
CA THR A 53 12.18 -21.44 33.25
C THR A 53 13.68 -21.66 33.19
N GLN A 54 14.26 -21.56 31.98
CA GLN A 54 15.71 -21.45 31.83
C GLN A 54 16.08 -19.99 31.53
N HIS A 55 17.10 -19.50 32.24
CA HIS A 55 17.67 -18.17 32.09
C HIS A 55 18.97 -18.28 31.31
N SER A 56 19.05 -17.63 30.14
CA SER A 56 20.31 -17.47 29.41
C SER A 56 20.83 -16.06 29.66
N THR A 57 22.14 -15.94 29.94
CA THR A 57 22.85 -14.65 29.97
C THR A 57 23.82 -14.65 28.81
N GLY A 58 23.60 -13.76 27.84
CA GLY A 58 24.48 -13.59 26.70
C GLY A 58 23.73 -13.00 25.53
N ALA A 59 24.02 -11.74 25.22
CA ALA A 59 23.72 -11.14 23.93
C ALA A 59 24.24 -12.11 22.84
N GLY A 60 23.36 -12.58 21.96
CA GLY A 60 23.70 -13.57 20.95
C GLY A 60 24.82 -13.11 20.02
N ASP A 61 25.40 -14.05 19.25
CA ASP A 61 26.37 -13.76 18.19
C ASP A 61 25.78 -12.71 17.22
N HIS A 62 26.19 -11.44 17.34
CA HIS A 62 25.83 -10.40 16.38
C HIS A 62 26.80 -10.44 15.21
N CYS A 63 26.31 -10.11 14.01
CA CYS A 63 27.05 -10.16 12.76
C CYS A 63 27.16 -8.78 12.09
N TYR A 64 26.97 -7.70 12.88
CA TYR A 64 27.00 -6.31 12.44
C TYR A 64 28.30 -5.64 12.88
N TYR A 65 28.88 -4.90 11.96
CA TYR A 65 30.17 -4.24 12.10
C TYR A 65 30.06 -2.76 11.76
N GLN A 66 30.89 -1.97 12.43
CA GLN A 66 31.13 -0.57 12.10
C GLN A 66 32.63 -0.33 11.92
N GLY A 67 33.01 0.65 11.11
CA GLY A 67 34.43 0.89 10.84
C GLY A 67 34.70 2.01 9.86
N LYS A 68 35.89 2.00 9.26
CA LYS A 68 36.38 3.05 8.36
C LYS A 68 37.22 2.46 7.22
N LEU A 69 37.46 3.26 6.18
CA LEU A 69 38.45 2.96 5.15
C LEU A 69 39.84 3.20 5.72
N ARG A 70 40.72 2.22 5.51
CA ARG A 70 42.12 2.28 5.94
C ARG A 70 42.81 3.50 5.36
N GLY A 71 43.41 4.31 6.23
CA GLY A 71 44.13 5.53 5.85
C GLY A 71 43.25 6.76 5.59
N ASN A 72 41.93 6.68 5.76
CA ASN A 72 41.03 7.82 5.62
C ASN A 72 40.16 8.01 6.88
N PRO A 73 40.50 8.96 7.78
CA PRO A 73 39.79 9.15 9.04
C PRO A 73 38.38 9.75 8.89
N HIS A 74 38.04 10.35 7.74
CA HIS A 74 36.72 10.96 7.45
C HIS A 74 35.72 9.97 6.84
N SER A 75 36.17 8.76 6.51
CA SER A 75 35.33 7.69 6.00
C SER A 75 34.52 7.01 7.11
N PHE A 76 33.49 6.27 6.70
CA PHE A 76 32.77 5.35 7.58
C PHE A 76 32.33 4.10 6.82
N ALA A 77 32.11 3.01 7.54
CA ALA A 77 31.55 1.77 7.03
C ALA A 77 30.61 1.16 8.07
N ALA A 78 29.48 0.62 7.61
CA ALA A 78 28.52 -0.12 8.39
C ALA A 78 28.10 -1.35 7.58
N LEU A 79 28.55 -2.53 8.01
CA LEU A 79 28.43 -3.76 7.23
C LEU A 79 27.90 -4.91 8.09
N SER A 80 27.22 -5.84 7.46
CA SER A 80 26.68 -7.06 8.05
C SER A 80 27.24 -8.28 7.33
N THR A 81 27.57 -9.31 8.11
CA THR A 81 28.02 -10.62 7.60
C THR A 81 27.00 -11.73 7.87
N CYS A 82 25.77 -11.39 8.28
CA CYS A 82 24.78 -12.38 8.72
C CYS A 82 24.37 -13.37 7.61
N GLN A 83 24.29 -12.88 6.36
CA GLN A 83 23.87 -13.64 5.18
C GLN A 83 24.70 -13.21 3.97
N GLY A 84 26.03 -13.26 4.12
CA GLY A 84 26.97 -12.66 3.17
C GLY A 84 27.26 -11.19 3.49
N LEU A 85 28.32 -10.65 2.89
CA LEU A 85 28.78 -9.28 3.15
C LEU A 85 27.86 -8.28 2.46
N HIS A 86 27.18 -7.45 3.26
CA HIS A 86 26.31 -6.39 2.74
C HIS A 86 26.28 -5.18 3.65
N GLY A 87 25.85 -4.02 3.13
CA GLY A 87 25.73 -2.77 3.87
C GLY A 87 26.33 -1.61 3.07
N VAL A 88 26.93 -0.65 3.75
CA VAL A 88 27.32 0.64 3.15
C VAL A 88 28.68 1.11 3.66
N PHE A 89 29.46 1.77 2.80
CA PHE A 89 30.63 2.54 3.22
C PHE A 89 30.75 3.84 2.41
N SER A 90 31.39 4.86 2.98
CA SER A 90 31.67 6.12 2.31
C SER A 90 33.13 6.51 2.47
N ASP A 91 33.74 7.01 1.39
CA ASP A 91 35.10 7.55 1.38
C ASP A 91 35.17 9.05 1.78
N GLY A 92 34.02 9.66 2.06
CA GLY A 92 33.86 11.09 2.37
C GLY A 92 33.35 11.93 1.18
N ASN A 93 33.45 11.43 -0.06
CA ASN A 93 32.91 12.09 -1.25
C ASN A 93 31.71 11.34 -1.82
N PHE A 94 31.77 10.01 -1.81
CA PHE A 94 30.73 9.13 -2.34
C PHE A 94 30.35 8.07 -1.32
N THR A 95 29.10 7.58 -1.42
CA THR A 95 28.59 6.47 -0.63
C THR A 95 28.40 5.27 -1.54
N TYR A 96 28.92 4.13 -1.11
CA TYR A 96 28.94 2.87 -1.81
C TYR A 96 28.09 1.85 -1.05
N ILE A 97 27.31 1.07 -1.81
CA ILE A 97 26.48 0.00 -1.27
C ILE A 97 27.15 -1.32 -1.64
N VAL A 98 27.32 -2.18 -0.64
CA VAL A 98 27.81 -3.54 -0.78
C VAL A 98 26.60 -4.45 -0.73
N GLU A 99 26.37 -5.18 -1.80
CA GLU A 99 25.34 -6.22 -1.86
C GLU A 99 26.03 -7.58 -1.95
N PRO A 100 25.46 -8.64 -1.34
CA PRO A 100 26.01 -9.97 -1.47
C PRO A 100 26.01 -10.35 -2.95
N ARG A 101 27.12 -10.92 -3.44
CA ARG A 101 27.07 -11.64 -4.71
C ARG A 101 26.16 -12.83 -4.53
N GLU A 102 24.91 -12.71 -4.96
CA GLU A 102 24.07 -13.88 -5.16
C GLU A 102 24.85 -14.86 -6.02
N MET A 103 24.98 -16.09 -5.54
CA MET A 103 25.31 -17.24 -6.38
C MET A 103 24.46 -17.09 -7.64
N ALA A 104 25.11 -16.81 -8.76
CA ALA A 104 24.46 -16.53 -10.03
C ALA A 104 23.71 -17.77 -10.49
N ARG A 105 22.51 -17.98 -9.95
CA ARG A 105 21.42 -18.58 -10.68
C ARG A 105 21.18 -17.67 -11.90
N PRO A 106 20.80 -18.21 -13.06
CA PRO A 106 20.32 -17.38 -14.16
C PRO A 106 19.33 -16.39 -13.54
N ARG A 107 19.44 -15.09 -13.85
CA ARG A 107 18.47 -14.10 -13.38
C ARG A 107 17.09 -14.58 -13.81
N GLU A 108 16.41 -15.31 -12.95
CA GLU A 108 14.98 -15.50 -13.09
C GLU A 108 14.42 -14.08 -13.05
N PRO A 109 13.59 -13.70 -14.04
CA PRO A 109 12.93 -12.41 -13.98
C PRO A 109 12.27 -12.28 -12.60
N PRO A 110 12.29 -11.08 -11.98
CA PRO A 110 11.68 -10.88 -10.68
C PRO A 110 10.25 -11.45 -10.70
N GLN A 111 9.99 -12.39 -9.80
CA GLN A 111 8.69 -13.03 -9.70
C GLN A 111 7.77 -12.09 -8.93
N TYR A 112 6.93 -11.35 -9.67
CA TYR A 112 5.89 -10.52 -9.09
C TYR A 112 4.65 -11.35 -8.76
N GLU A 113 3.89 -10.90 -7.77
CA GLU A 113 2.55 -11.44 -7.54
C GLU A 113 1.70 -11.28 -8.80
N PRO A 114 0.90 -12.29 -9.19
CA PRO A 114 0.03 -12.20 -10.35
C PRO A 114 -0.87 -10.97 -10.30
N ARG A 115 -1.17 -10.41 -11.48
CA ARG A 115 -2.12 -9.30 -11.59
C ARG A 115 -3.46 -9.68 -10.96
N GLY A 116 -4.01 -8.78 -10.15
CA GLY A 116 -5.31 -8.99 -9.50
C GLY A 116 -5.24 -9.60 -8.09
N VAL A 117 -4.07 -10.04 -7.62
CA VAL A 117 -3.88 -10.41 -6.21
C VAL A 117 -4.04 -9.17 -5.33
N SER A 118 -4.89 -9.23 -4.31
CA SER A 118 -5.05 -8.14 -3.34
C SER A 118 -3.75 -7.94 -2.56
N CYS A 119 -3.18 -6.75 -2.64
CA CYS A 119 -2.00 -6.37 -1.84
C CYS A 119 -2.36 -5.43 -0.69
N ARG A 120 -3.54 -4.80 -0.74
CA ARG A 120 -4.10 -4.03 0.38
C ARG A 120 -5.61 -4.17 0.39
N GLU A 121 -6.12 -4.63 1.53
CA GLU A 121 -7.55 -4.67 1.77
C GLU A 121 -8.12 -3.27 2.05
N ALA A 122 -9.40 -3.09 1.70
CA ALA A 122 -10.13 -1.87 2.03
C ALA A 122 -10.38 -1.80 3.54
N VAL A 123 -10.02 -0.69 4.18
CA VAL A 123 -10.19 -0.52 5.64
C VAL A 123 -11.62 -0.14 6.03
N ASN A 124 -12.39 0.38 5.08
CA ASN A 124 -13.79 0.75 5.25
C ASN A 124 -14.51 0.78 3.89
N GLU A 125 -15.83 0.98 3.89
CA GLU A 125 -16.64 0.98 2.67
C GLU A 125 -16.38 2.17 1.71
N CYS A 126 -15.70 3.21 2.15
CA CYS A 126 -15.26 4.35 1.33
C CYS A 126 -13.85 4.17 0.78
N ASP A 127 -13.15 3.11 1.17
CA ASP A 127 -11.80 2.78 0.72
C ASP A 127 -11.86 1.80 -0.47
N ILE A 128 -10.83 1.79 -1.31
CA ILE A 128 -10.72 0.89 -2.46
C ILE A 128 -9.60 -0.11 -2.17
N ALA A 129 -9.84 -1.41 -2.29
CA ALA A 129 -8.78 -2.40 -2.17
C ALA A 129 -7.87 -2.35 -3.42
N GLU A 130 -6.56 -2.34 -3.23
CA GLU A 130 -5.59 -2.36 -4.34
C GLU A 130 -5.12 -3.77 -4.64
N THR A 131 -4.91 -3.99 -5.93
CA THR A 131 -4.45 -5.26 -6.45
C THR A 131 -3.11 -5.08 -7.15
N CYS A 132 -2.25 -6.09 -7.04
CA CYS A 132 -0.97 -6.15 -7.73
C CYS A 132 -1.17 -5.96 -9.24
N THR A 133 -0.28 -5.18 -9.86
CA THR A 133 -0.28 -4.96 -11.31
C THR A 133 0.33 -6.13 -12.09
N GLY A 134 1.16 -6.95 -11.42
CA GLY A 134 1.86 -8.08 -12.03
C GLY A 134 3.23 -7.74 -12.63
N ASP A 135 3.62 -6.47 -12.61
CA ASP A 135 4.88 -5.94 -13.16
C ASP A 135 5.68 -5.10 -12.16
N SER A 136 5.24 -5.05 -10.91
CA SER A 136 5.84 -4.26 -9.83
C SER A 136 5.85 -5.06 -8.52
N SER A 137 6.89 -4.86 -7.71
CA SER A 137 6.97 -5.37 -6.33
C SER A 137 6.28 -4.46 -5.31
N GLN A 138 5.84 -3.28 -5.72
CA GLN A 138 5.11 -2.33 -4.88
C GLN A 138 3.61 -2.41 -5.20
N CYS A 139 2.80 -2.43 -4.15
CA CYS A 139 1.36 -2.26 -4.27
C CYS A 139 1.06 -0.87 -4.87
N PRO A 140 0.03 -0.72 -5.71
CA PRO A 140 -0.37 0.59 -6.23
C PRO A 140 -0.61 1.62 -5.13
N PRO A 141 -0.56 2.93 -5.46
CA PRO A 141 -0.92 3.98 -4.52
C PRO A 141 -2.29 3.75 -3.90
N ASN A 142 -2.42 4.05 -2.60
CA ASN A 142 -3.67 3.95 -1.87
C ASN A 142 -4.70 4.94 -2.44
N LEU A 143 -5.81 4.41 -2.93
CA LEU A 143 -6.94 5.16 -3.46
C LEU A 143 -8.19 4.91 -2.62
N HIS A 144 -9.05 5.90 -2.56
CA HIS A 144 -10.35 5.76 -1.93
C HIS A 144 -11.45 6.18 -2.90
N LYS A 145 -12.70 5.83 -2.58
CA LYS A 145 -13.86 6.25 -3.36
C LYS A 145 -13.91 7.78 -3.36
N LEU A 146 -14.32 8.32 -4.50
CA LEU A 146 -14.55 9.75 -4.65
C LEU A 146 -15.52 10.26 -3.57
N ASP A 147 -15.36 11.51 -3.17
CA ASP A 147 -16.26 12.13 -2.22
C ASP A 147 -17.70 12.19 -2.78
N GLY A 148 -18.68 11.99 -1.89
CA GLY A 148 -20.10 11.96 -2.24
C GLY A 148 -20.69 10.55 -2.42
N TYR A 149 -19.87 9.50 -2.45
CA TYR A 149 -20.38 8.11 -2.41
C TYR A 149 -21.23 7.87 -1.16
N TYR A 150 -22.30 7.10 -1.30
CA TYR A 150 -23.11 6.67 -0.16
C TYR A 150 -22.36 5.61 0.66
N CYS A 151 -22.57 5.64 1.97
CA CYS A 151 -22.01 4.69 2.92
C CYS A 151 -23.00 4.49 4.08
N ASP A 152 -22.79 3.47 4.90
CA ASP A 152 -23.60 3.15 6.08
C ASP A 152 -25.09 2.96 5.77
N HIS A 153 -25.38 2.16 4.73
CA HIS A 153 -26.75 1.97 4.21
C HIS A 153 -27.44 3.30 3.83
N GLU A 154 -26.71 4.15 3.11
CA GLU A 154 -27.15 5.48 2.63
C GLU A 154 -27.33 6.55 3.72
N GLN A 155 -27.05 6.25 4.98
CA GLN A 155 -27.12 7.22 6.09
C GLN A 155 -25.93 8.19 6.09
N GLY A 156 -24.82 7.80 5.46
CA GLY A 156 -23.60 8.60 5.38
C GLY A 156 -23.16 8.95 3.98
N ARG A 157 -22.05 9.70 3.93
CA ARG A 157 -21.31 10.02 2.71
C ARG A 157 -19.83 9.79 2.90
N CYS A 158 -19.17 9.28 1.87
CA CYS A 158 -17.72 9.23 1.80
C CYS A 158 -17.19 10.65 1.61
N TYR A 159 -16.27 11.05 2.48
CA TYR A 159 -15.58 12.33 2.40
C TYR A 159 -14.16 12.17 2.94
N GLY A 160 -13.15 12.39 2.10
CA GLY A 160 -11.74 12.15 2.43
C GLY A 160 -11.45 10.67 2.77
N GLY A 161 -12.09 9.74 2.04
CA GLY A 161 -11.89 8.29 2.22
C GLY A 161 -12.47 7.70 3.50
N ARG A 162 -13.29 8.46 4.23
CA ARG A 162 -14.01 8.00 5.42
C ARG A 162 -15.49 8.23 5.26
N CYS A 163 -16.30 7.33 5.81
CA CYS A 163 -17.73 7.51 5.86
C CYS A 163 -18.11 8.44 7.02
N LYS A 164 -18.70 9.58 6.68
CA LYS A 164 -19.13 10.61 7.63
C LYS A 164 -20.60 10.43 8.01
N THR A 165 -20.84 10.14 9.29
CA THR A 165 -22.16 10.16 9.93
C THR A 165 -22.05 10.79 11.32
N ARG A 166 -23.13 11.44 11.77
CA ARG A 166 -23.21 11.96 13.15
C ARG A 166 -23.02 10.84 14.18
N ASP A 167 -23.57 9.66 13.92
CA ASP A 167 -23.41 8.48 14.79
C ASP A 167 -21.95 8.04 14.91
N ARG A 168 -21.22 7.92 13.80
CA ARG A 168 -19.80 7.55 13.84
C ARG A 168 -18.96 8.63 14.53
N GLN A 169 -19.31 9.90 14.36
CA GLN A 169 -18.63 11.00 15.06
C GLN A 169 -18.86 10.93 16.59
N CYS A 170 -20.11 10.78 17.04
CA CYS A 170 -20.42 10.58 18.47
C CYS A 170 -19.79 9.29 19.02
N GLN A 171 -19.74 8.21 18.24
CA GLN A 171 -19.15 6.94 18.66
C GLN A 171 -17.63 7.06 18.83
N ALA A 172 -16.96 7.81 17.94
CA ALA A 172 -15.53 8.08 18.03
C ALA A 172 -15.22 8.98 19.23
N LEU A 173 -15.97 10.06 19.41
CA LEU A 173 -15.71 11.08 20.41
C LEU A 173 -16.10 10.65 21.83
N TRP A 174 -17.26 10.00 21.97
CA TRP A 174 -17.87 9.69 23.27
C TRP A 174 -18.14 8.20 23.48
N GLY A 175 -18.14 7.39 22.42
CA GLY A 175 -18.55 5.98 22.51
C GLY A 175 -20.07 5.77 22.54
N HIS A 176 -20.84 6.81 22.19
CA HIS A 176 -22.29 6.82 22.19
C HIS A 176 -22.86 7.19 20.82
N ALA A 177 -24.15 6.92 20.60
CA ALA A 177 -24.86 7.27 19.37
C ALA A 177 -25.15 8.78 19.27
N ALA A 178 -25.47 9.23 18.06
CA ALA A 178 -25.97 10.58 17.85
C ALA A 178 -27.37 10.73 18.44
N ALA A 179 -27.66 11.97 18.85
CA ALA A 179 -28.98 12.35 19.32
C ALA A 179 -30.00 12.35 18.18
N ASP A 180 -31.28 12.26 18.55
CA ASP A 180 -32.39 12.31 17.62
C ASP A 180 -32.38 13.63 16.83
N ARG A 181 -32.82 13.61 15.56
CA ARG A 181 -32.95 14.80 14.71
C ARG A 181 -33.71 15.93 15.42
N PHE A 182 -34.71 15.61 16.24
CA PHE A 182 -35.47 16.58 17.02
C PHE A 182 -34.58 17.42 17.95
N CYS A 183 -33.53 16.83 18.54
CA CYS A 183 -32.58 17.56 19.39
C CYS A 183 -31.91 18.70 18.62
N TYR A 184 -31.44 18.42 17.40
CA TYR A 184 -30.81 19.39 16.52
C TYR A 184 -31.80 20.49 16.10
N GLU A 185 -33.01 20.11 15.69
CA GLU A 185 -34.05 21.05 15.27
C GLU A 185 -34.53 21.99 16.38
N LYS A 186 -34.36 21.61 17.65
CA LYS A 186 -34.70 22.44 18.81
C LYS A 186 -33.53 23.26 19.32
N LEU A 187 -32.38 22.64 19.57
CA LEU A 187 -31.28 23.31 20.25
C LEU A 187 -30.46 24.19 19.31
N ASN A 188 -30.18 23.73 18.09
CA ASN A 188 -29.26 24.46 17.19
C ASN A 188 -29.86 25.78 16.65
N VAL A 189 -31.18 25.89 16.60
CA VAL A 189 -31.86 27.15 16.25
C VAL A 189 -31.84 28.19 17.38
N GLU A 190 -31.58 27.79 18.63
CA GLU A 190 -31.55 28.72 19.77
C GLU A 190 -30.33 29.65 19.71
N GLY A 191 -29.20 29.14 19.22
CA GLY A 191 -27.93 29.88 19.17
C GLY A 191 -27.41 30.14 20.58
N THR A 192 -27.27 29.08 21.36
CA THR A 192 -26.74 29.11 22.73
C THR A 192 -25.55 28.16 22.84
N GLU A 193 -24.91 28.12 24.00
CA GLU A 193 -23.82 27.17 24.28
C GLU A 193 -24.23 25.70 24.14
N ARG A 194 -25.54 25.40 24.26
CA ARG A 194 -26.13 24.06 24.16
C ARG A 194 -26.49 23.66 22.73
N GLY A 195 -26.49 24.60 21.79
CA GLY A 195 -26.82 24.37 20.39
C GLY A 195 -26.70 25.65 19.56
N ASN A 196 -25.88 25.61 18.52
CA ASN A 196 -25.53 26.77 17.68
C ASN A 196 -24.83 26.33 16.38
N CYS A 197 -24.57 27.28 15.48
CA CYS A 197 -23.82 27.10 14.23
C CYS A 197 -22.47 27.83 14.26
N GLY A 198 -21.74 27.69 15.37
CA GLY A 198 -20.45 28.33 15.57
C GLY A 198 -20.52 29.61 16.39
N ARG A 199 -19.39 30.33 16.41
CA ARG A 199 -19.24 31.59 17.15
C ARG A 199 -19.03 32.76 16.19
N LYS A 200 -19.58 33.91 16.56
CA LYS A 200 -19.32 35.19 15.90
C LYS A 200 -18.93 36.21 16.97
N GLY A 201 -17.62 36.44 17.11
CA GLY A 201 -17.08 37.20 18.24
C GLY A 201 -17.32 36.46 19.56
N SER A 202 -17.91 37.14 20.54
CA SER A 202 -18.28 36.53 21.83
C SER A 202 -19.61 35.76 21.80
N GLY A 203 -20.43 35.97 20.77
CA GLY A 203 -21.78 35.41 20.68
C GLY A 203 -21.84 34.08 19.93
N TRP A 204 -22.85 33.29 20.26
CA TRP A 204 -23.22 32.07 19.55
C TRP A 204 -24.10 32.39 18.34
N VAL A 205 -23.89 31.67 17.24
CA VAL A 205 -24.66 31.87 16.01
C VAL A 205 -25.87 30.95 16.01
N GLN A 206 -27.06 31.52 15.81
CA GLN A 206 -28.28 30.73 15.58
C GLN A 206 -28.21 30.02 14.22
N CYS A 207 -28.50 28.73 14.20
CA CYS A 207 -28.61 28.00 12.93
C CYS A 207 -29.88 28.37 12.19
N ASN A 208 -29.79 28.46 10.85
CA ASN A 208 -30.99 28.41 10.02
C ASN A 208 -31.62 27.03 10.12
N LYS A 209 -32.93 26.93 9.87
CA LYS A 209 -33.67 25.65 9.89
C LYS A 209 -33.07 24.58 8.95
N GLN A 210 -32.48 24.99 7.84
CA GLN A 210 -31.83 24.09 6.89
C GLN A 210 -30.47 23.59 7.39
N ASP A 211 -29.79 24.37 8.24
CA ASP A 211 -28.41 24.14 8.68
C ASP A 211 -28.34 23.42 10.05
N VAL A 212 -29.48 23.19 10.71
CA VAL A 212 -29.54 22.63 12.08
C VAL A 212 -28.78 21.31 12.25
N LEU A 213 -28.68 20.51 11.19
CA LEU A 213 -27.96 19.23 11.19
C LEU A 213 -26.46 19.33 10.93
N CYS A 214 -25.95 20.54 10.70
CA CYS A 214 -24.53 20.86 10.49
C CYS A 214 -23.97 21.75 11.61
N GLY A 215 -24.79 22.10 12.61
CA GLY A 215 -24.37 22.89 13.76
C GLY A 215 -23.67 22.04 14.83
N PHE A 216 -23.88 22.42 16.08
CA PHE A 216 -23.33 21.75 17.25
C PHE A 216 -23.72 20.26 17.28
N LEU A 217 -22.74 19.41 17.55
CA LEU A 217 -22.91 17.96 17.58
C LEU A 217 -23.66 17.55 18.86
N LEU A 218 -24.72 16.77 18.70
CA LEU A 218 -25.53 16.26 19.80
C LEU A 218 -25.51 14.72 19.80
N CYS A 219 -25.21 14.16 20.96
CA CYS A 219 -25.12 12.73 21.22
C CYS A 219 -26.08 12.33 22.37
N VAL A 220 -26.29 11.03 22.56
CA VAL A 220 -27.12 10.50 23.65
C VAL A 220 -26.26 9.97 24.80
N ASN A 221 -26.72 10.11 26.04
CA ASN A 221 -26.17 9.48 27.23
C ASN A 221 -24.66 9.71 27.46
N ILE A 222 -24.12 10.83 26.98
CA ILE A 222 -22.71 11.18 27.22
C ILE A 222 -22.52 11.71 28.65
N SER A 223 -21.37 11.37 29.24
CA SER A 223 -20.94 11.83 30.56
C SER A 223 -19.41 11.72 30.68
N GLY A 224 -18.80 12.48 31.59
CA GLY A 224 -17.36 12.42 31.82
C GLY A 224 -16.51 13.04 30.70
N ALA A 225 -15.27 12.61 30.58
CA ALA A 225 -14.32 13.09 29.58
C ALA A 225 -14.49 12.38 28.22
N PRO A 226 -14.30 13.09 27.09
CA PRO A 226 -14.32 12.46 25.77
C PRO A 226 -13.16 11.48 25.61
N ARG A 227 -13.32 10.53 24.69
CA ARG A 227 -12.28 9.56 24.31
C ARG A 227 -11.15 10.19 23.50
N LEU A 228 -11.44 11.34 22.87
CA LEU A 228 -10.54 12.07 21.99
C LEU A 228 -10.68 13.58 22.28
N GLY A 229 -9.56 14.26 22.46
CA GLY A 229 -9.52 15.69 22.76
C GLY A 229 -9.81 16.03 24.22
N ASP A 230 -9.81 17.33 24.52
CA ASP A 230 -10.04 17.89 25.84
C ASP A 230 -11.40 18.59 25.89
N LEU A 231 -12.15 18.35 26.97
CA LEU A 231 -13.45 18.97 27.20
C LEU A 231 -13.28 20.41 27.71
N GLY A 232 -13.75 21.38 26.94
CA GLY A 232 -13.87 22.78 27.32
C GLY A 232 -15.20 23.05 28.01
N GLY A 233 -15.18 23.19 29.33
CA GLY A 233 -16.38 23.45 30.15
C GLY A 233 -17.13 22.17 30.53
N ASP A 234 -18.43 22.27 30.72
CA ASP A 234 -19.29 21.16 31.13
C ASP A 234 -20.08 20.58 29.94
N ILE A 235 -20.52 19.33 30.08
CA ILE A 235 -21.46 18.72 29.13
C ILE A 235 -22.83 19.39 29.31
N ASN A 236 -23.34 19.97 28.23
CA ASN A 236 -24.69 20.48 28.14
C ASN A 236 -25.67 19.32 27.99
N SER A 237 -26.72 19.29 28.82
CA SER A 237 -27.72 18.22 28.81
C SER A 237 -29.13 18.81 28.84
N VAL A 238 -29.98 18.37 27.92
CA VAL A 238 -31.40 18.72 27.86
C VAL A 238 -32.19 17.48 27.48
N THR A 239 -33.32 17.27 28.14
CA THR A 239 -34.21 16.16 27.85
C THR A 239 -35.56 16.68 27.36
N PHE A 240 -36.04 16.15 26.23
CA PHE A 240 -37.36 16.48 25.69
C PHE A 240 -38.30 15.29 25.73
N TYR A 241 -39.59 15.55 25.93
CA TYR A 241 -40.65 14.57 25.65
C TYR A 241 -41.25 14.84 24.28
N HIS A 242 -41.10 13.91 23.34
CA HIS A 242 -41.66 14.00 21.99
C HIS A 242 -42.28 12.67 21.56
N GLN A 243 -43.54 12.69 21.10
CA GLN A 243 -44.28 11.51 20.63
C GLN A 243 -44.29 10.33 21.64
N GLY A 244 -44.39 10.63 22.94
CA GLY A 244 -44.38 9.62 24.00
C GLY A 244 -43.01 9.00 24.29
N LYS A 245 -41.94 9.51 23.68
CA LYS A 245 -40.55 9.11 23.93
C LYS A 245 -39.77 10.25 24.59
N GLU A 246 -38.92 9.90 25.54
CA GLU A 246 -37.94 10.80 26.13
C GLU A 246 -36.68 10.83 25.26
N LEU A 247 -36.27 12.02 24.83
CA LEU A 247 -35.13 12.29 23.96
C LEU A 247 -34.05 13.02 24.75
N ASP A 248 -32.93 12.33 24.98
CA ASP A 248 -31.76 12.87 25.64
C ASP A 248 -30.85 13.56 24.61
N CYS A 249 -30.62 14.86 24.80
CA CYS A 249 -29.87 15.71 23.89
C CYS A 249 -28.69 16.31 24.65
N ARG A 250 -27.48 15.81 24.35
CA ARG A 250 -26.27 16.22 25.05
C ARG A 250 -25.16 16.61 24.10
N GLY A 251 -24.31 17.55 24.51
CA GLY A 251 -23.11 17.91 23.75
C GLY A 251 -22.10 18.62 24.64
N GLY A 252 -20.85 18.59 24.23
CA GLY A 252 -19.74 19.25 24.94
C GLY A 252 -18.80 19.89 23.93
N HIS A 253 -18.14 20.98 24.33
CA HIS A 253 -17.14 21.61 23.49
C HIS A 253 -15.83 20.84 23.62
N VAL A 254 -15.36 20.21 22.55
CA VAL A 254 -14.16 19.36 22.58
C VAL A 254 -13.14 19.89 21.60
N GLN A 255 -11.91 20.10 22.09
CA GLN A 255 -10.81 20.61 21.29
C GLN A 255 -9.64 19.61 21.29
N LEU A 256 -8.98 19.44 20.15
CA LEU A 256 -7.73 18.71 20.06
C LEU A 256 -6.54 19.59 20.47
N ALA A 257 -5.42 18.95 20.80
CA ALA A 257 -4.19 19.66 21.17
C ALA A 257 -3.64 20.57 20.06
N ASP A 258 -3.98 20.30 18.80
CA ASP A 258 -3.62 21.13 17.64
C ASP A 258 -4.58 22.32 17.42
N GLY A 259 -5.59 22.46 18.28
CA GLY A 259 -6.60 23.52 18.22
C GLY A 259 -7.83 23.17 17.39
N SER A 260 -7.88 22.01 16.74
CA SER A 260 -9.04 21.57 15.96
C SER A 260 -10.27 21.37 16.84
N ASP A 261 -11.42 21.87 16.39
CA ASP A 261 -12.69 21.82 17.11
C ASP A 261 -13.51 20.59 16.67
N LEU A 262 -13.82 19.71 17.63
CA LEU A 262 -14.63 18.50 17.42
C LEU A 262 -16.06 18.66 17.94
N SER A 263 -16.45 19.85 18.36
CA SER A 263 -17.76 20.17 18.95
C SER A 263 -18.90 20.24 17.93
N TYR A 264 -18.56 20.36 16.65
CA TYR A 264 -19.50 20.57 15.55
C TYR A 264 -19.56 19.36 14.63
N VAL A 265 -20.68 19.22 13.92
CA VAL A 265 -20.84 18.16 12.92
C VAL A 265 -19.78 18.32 11.83
N GLU A 266 -19.00 17.26 11.57
CA GLU A 266 -17.91 17.29 10.61
C GLU A 266 -18.36 17.58 9.17
N ASP A 267 -17.52 18.28 8.42
CA ASP A 267 -17.70 18.50 6.99
C ASP A 267 -17.81 17.17 6.22
N GLY A 268 -18.65 17.17 5.20
CA GLY A 268 -19.00 15.98 4.43
C GLY A 268 -20.05 15.08 5.09
N THR A 269 -20.57 15.44 6.26
CA THR A 269 -21.67 14.68 6.90
C THR A 269 -23.01 14.94 6.21
N ALA A 270 -23.81 13.89 6.00
CA ALA A 270 -25.12 14.02 5.36
C ALA A 270 -26.11 14.81 6.26
N CYS A 271 -26.73 15.85 5.70
CA CYS A 271 -27.73 16.71 6.38
C CYS A 271 -29.11 16.71 5.71
N GLY A 272 -29.23 16.06 4.54
CA GLY A 272 -30.50 15.90 3.83
C GLY A 272 -30.32 15.06 2.57
N PRO A 273 -31.41 14.82 1.81
CA PRO A 273 -31.34 14.13 0.53
C PRO A 273 -30.40 14.86 -0.44
N ASN A 274 -29.29 14.23 -0.81
CA ASN A 274 -28.25 14.82 -1.66
C ASN A 274 -27.64 16.12 -1.12
N MET A 275 -27.55 16.27 0.21
CA MET A 275 -26.97 17.44 0.88
C MET A 275 -25.95 17.05 1.93
N LEU A 276 -24.89 17.85 2.07
CA LEU A 276 -23.76 17.63 2.97
C LEU A 276 -23.43 18.90 3.77
N CYS A 277 -22.81 18.71 4.92
CA CYS A 277 -22.30 19.80 5.74
C CYS A 277 -20.99 20.35 5.20
N LEU A 278 -20.87 21.68 5.15
CA LEU A 278 -19.63 22.42 4.94
C LEU A 278 -19.70 23.75 5.70
N ASP A 279 -18.71 24.03 6.54
CA ASP A 279 -18.63 25.28 7.34
C ASP A 279 -19.93 25.57 8.12
N HIS A 280 -20.45 24.55 8.80
CA HIS A 280 -21.72 24.57 9.54
C HIS A 280 -22.98 24.85 8.70
N ARG A 281 -22.92 24.70 7.37
CA ARG A 281 -24.06 24.88 6.47
C ARG A 281 -24.43 23.59 5.77
N CYS A 282 -25.72 23.38 5.56
CA CYS A 282 -26.23 22.25 4.80
C CYS A 282 -26.36 22.66 3.33
N LEU A 283 -25.43 22.18 2.50
CA LEU A 283 -25.33 22.56 1.09
C LEU A 283 -25.65 21.36 0.18
N PRO A 284 -26.18 21.59 -1.04
CA PRO A 284 -26.37 20.51 -2.01
C PRO A 284 -25.02 19.90 -2.40
N ALA A 285 -25.00 18.60 -2.72
CA ALA A 285 -23.78 17.91 -3.13
C ALA A 285 -23.09 18.55 -4.35
N SER A 286 -23.85 19.23 -5.22
CA SER A 286 -23.30 20.00 -6.35
C SER A 286 -22.52 21.26 -5.96
N ALA A 287 -22.67 21.75 -4.72
CA ALA A 287 -21.86 22.86 -4.20
C ALA A 287 -20.43 22.41 -3.87
N PHE A 288 -20.22 21.10 -3.73
CA PHE A 288 -18.91 20.52 -3.57
C PHE A 288 -18.38 20.24 -4.98
N ASN A 289 -17.20 20.77 -5.30
CA ASN A 289 -16.56 20.63 -6.61
C ASN A 289 -15.99 19.20 -6.78
N PHE A 290 -16.84 18.18 -6.65
CA PHE A 290 -16.44 16.80 -6.84
C PHE A 290 -16.00 16.57 -8.29
N SER A 291 -14.82 15.98 -8.45
CA SER A 291 -14.35 15.51 -9.76
C SER A 291 -15.35 14.51 -10.36
N THR A 292 -15.38 14.39 -11.68
CA THR A 292 -16.21 13.37 -12.34
C THR A 292 -15.33 12.34 -13.03
N CYS A 293 -15.74 11.07 -12.95
CA CYS A 293 -15.11 10.01 -13.73
C CYS A 293 -15.73 9.91 -15.13
N PRO A 294 -14.95 9.45 -16.13
CA PRO A 294 -15.49 9.18 -17.47
C PRO A 294 -16.54 8.07 -17.42
N GLY A 295 -17.58 8.20 -18.25
CA GLY A 295 -18.74 7.29 -18.26
C GLY A 295 -19.60 7.35 -17.00
N SER A 296 -19.39 8.37 -16.14
CA SER A 296 -20.27 8.64 -15.00
C SER A 296 -21.31 9.71 -15.33
N GLY A 297 -22.50 9.55 -14.78
CA GLY A 297 -23.65 10.45 -14.82
C GLY A 297 -24.49 10.30 -13.56
N GLU A 298 -25.72 10.81 -13.56
CA GLU A 298 -26.54 11.00 -12.34
C GLU A 298 -26.80 9.71 -11.51
N ARG A 299 -26.87 8.54 -12.17
CA ARG A 299 -27.00 7.22 -11.53
C ARG A 299 -26.07 6.15 -12.09
N ARG A 300 -25.15 6.57 -12.95
CA ARG A 300 -24.21 5.69 -13.63
C ARG A 300 -22.84 6.08 -13.17
N ILE A 301 -22.06 5.15 -12.63
CA ILE A 301 -20.68 5.43 -12.26
C ILE A 301 -19.80 4.44 -13.01
N CYS A 302 -18.84 4.96 -13.78
CA CYS A 302 -17.91 4.13 -14.55
C CYS A 302 -18.65 3.05 -15.37
N SER A 303 -19.64 3.46 -16.16
CA SER A 303 -20.49 2.58 -16.97
C SER A 303 -21.22 1.46 -16.19
N HIS A 304 -21.39 1.59 -14.86
CA HIS A 304 -21.90 0.57 -13.93
C HIS A 304 -20.95 -0.62 -13.68
N HIS A 305 -19.71 -0.53 -14.15
CA HIS A 305 -18.74 -1.62 -14.12
C HIS A 305 -17.45 -1.24 -13.39
N GLY A 306 -17.52 -0.24 -12.51
CA GLY A 306 -16.38 0.20 -11.73
C GLY A 306 -16.73 1.17 -10.62
N VAL A 307 -15.69 1.61 -9.93
CA VAL A 307 -15.74 2.59 -8.84
C VAL A 307 -14.89 3.80 -9.24
N CYS A 308 -15.40 5.00 -9.00
CA CYS A 308 -14.67 6.24 -9.24
C CYS A 308 -13.77 6.55 -8.04
N SER A 309 -12.47 6.64 -8.25
CA SER A 309 -11.49 6.99 -7.22
C SER A 309 -11.43 8.50 -6.98
N ASN A 310 -10.80 8.89 -5.87
CA ASN A 310 -10.49 10.27 -5.52
C ASN A 310 -9.62 11.01 -6.56
N GLU A 311 -8.91 10.29 -7.43
CA GLU A 311 -8.17 10.87 -8.55
C GLU A 311 -9.02 11.11 -9.81
N GLY A 312 -10.34 10.85 -9.76
CA GLY A 312 -11.22 10.96 -10.93
C GLY A 312 -10.98 9.87 -11.98
N LYS A 313 -10.50 8.70 -11.55
CA LYS A 313 -10.24 7.54 -12.42
C LYS A 313 -11.20 6.40 -12.06
N CYS A 314 -11.63 5.67 -13.08
CA CYS A 314 -12.44 4.46 -12.87
C CYS A 314 -11.55 3.25 -12.56
N ILE A 315 -11.86 2.58 -11.46
CA ILE A 315 -11.32 1.27 -11.08
C ILE A 315 -12.35 0.21 -11.50
N CYS A 316 -12.05 -0.51 -12.57
CA CYS A 316 -12.99 -1.45 -13.19
C CYS A 316 -13.08 -2.78 -12.45
N GLN A 317 -14.24 -3.42 -12.54
CA GLN A 317 -14.45 -4.81 -12.12
C GLN A 317 -13.63 -5.79 -13.00
N PRO A 318 -13.38 -7.03 -12.54
CA PRO A 318 -12.43 -7.95 -13.18
C PRO A 318 -12.62 -8.21 -14.68
N ASP A 319 -13.87 -8.19 -15.17
CA ASP A 319 -14.20 -8.46 -16.59
C ASP A 319 -14.35 -7.19 -17.44
N TRP A 320 -14.01 -6.03 -16.90
CA TRP A 320 -14.22 -4.73 -17.55
C TRP A 320 -12.93 -3.93 -17.63
N THR A 321 -12.76 -3.21 -18.74
CA THR A 321 -11.59 -2.39 -19.02
C THR A 321 -11.97 -1.10 -19.76
N GLY A 322 -10.98 -0.28 -20.07
CA GLY A 322 -11.16 1.06 -20.63
C GLY A 322 -11.22 2.14 -19.55
N LYS A 323 -11.12 3.40 -19.96
CA LYS A 323 -11.09 4.54 -19.02
C LYS A 323 -12.38 4.70 -18.23
N ASP A 324 -13.50 4.28 -18.81
CA ASP A 324 -14.86 4.39 -18.28
C ASP A 324 -15.50 3.03 -17.94
N CYS A 325 -14.71 1.95 -17.97
CA CYS A 325 -15.15 0.56 -17.77
C CYS A 325 -16.26 0.09 -18.72
N SER A 326 -16.33 0.62 -19.95
CA SER A 326 -17.34 0.24 -20.94
C SER A 326 -16.99 -1.01 -21.76
N ILE A 327 -15.75 -1.48 -21.71
CA ILE A 327 -15.25 -2.56 -22.56
C ILE A 327 -15.24 -3.87 -21.76
N HIS A 328 -16.08 -4.83 -22.13
CA HIS A 328 -16.06 -6.17 -21.55
C HIS A 328 -14.87 -6.96 -22.11
N ASN A 329 -13.92 -7.31 -21.25
CA ASN A 329 -12.74 -8.10 -21.58
C ASN A 329 -12.47 -9.08 -20.42
N PRO A 330 -13.14 -10.25 -20.43
CA PRO A 330 -13.02 -11.21 -19.34
C PRO A 330 -11.58 -11.69 -19.22
N LEU A 331 -11.08 -11.79 -17.99
CA LEU A 331 -9.77 -12.40 -17.76
C LEU A 331 -9.81 -13.83 -18.29
N PRO A 332 -8.75 -14.29 -19.00
CA PRO A 332 -8.70 -15.68 -19.45
C PRO A 332 -8.82 -16.59 -18.22
N THR A 333 -9.89 -17.37 -18.17
CA THR A 333 -10.05 -18.39 -17.14
C THR A 333 -8.85 -19.32 -17.24
N SER A 334 -8.09 -19.44 -16.16
CA SER A 334 -7.15 -20.56 -16.04
C SER A 334 -7.97 -21.82 -16.30
N PRO A 335 -7.57 -22.68 -17.26
CA PRO A 335 -8.28 -23.93 -17.49
C PRO A 335 -8.43 -24.66 -16.15
N PRO A 336 -9.58 -25.31 -15.88
CA PRO A 336 -9.70 -26.14 -14.70
C PRO A 336 -8.50 -27.10 -14.65
N THR A 337 -7.73 -27.06 -13.57
CA THR A 337 -6.70 -28.06 -13.27
C THR A 337 -7.41 -29.40 -13.11
N GLY A 338 -7.56 -30.11 -14.22
CA GLY A 338 -8.35 -31.33 -14.24
C GLY A 338 -8.85 -31.72 -15.62
N GLU A 339 -7.95 -31.80 -16.60
CA GLU A 339 -7.98 -32.85 -17.61
C GLU A 339 -6.63 -32.83 -18.33
N THR A 340 -5.86 -33.91 -18.18
CA THR A 340 -4.71 -34.16 -19.05
C THR A 340 -5.22 -34.28 -20.47
N GLU A 341 -5.17 -33.20 -21.26
CA GLU A 341 -5.21 -33.34 -22.70
C GLU A 341 -4.02 -34.23 -23.10
N ARG A 342 -4.31 -35.50 -23.39
CA ARG A 342 -3.39 -36.33 -24.14
C ARG A 342 -3.10 -35.59 -25.43
N TYR A 343 -1.90 -35.02 -25.52
CA TYR A 343 -1.31 -34.63 -26.78
C TYR A 343 -1.38 -35.85 -27.71
N LYS A 344 -2.35 -35.85 -28.63
CA LYS A 344 -2.36 -36.81 -29.74
C LYS A 344 -1.20 -36.38 -30.63
N GLY A 345 -0.05 -37.00 -30.39
CA GLY A 345 1.13 -36.85 -31.24
C GLY A 345 0.76 -37.05 -32.71
N PRO A 346 1.53 -36.44 -33.63
CA PRO A 346 1.22 -36.51 -35.05
C PRO A 346 1.09 -37.97 -35.48
N SER A 347 -0.02 -38.27 -36.16
CA SER A 347 -0.31 -39.58 -36.74
C SER A 347 0.92 -40.14 -37.43
N GLY A 348 1.28 -41.40 -37.13
CA GLY A 348 2.49 -42.08 -37.62
C GLY A 348 2.68 -42.06 -39.15
N THR A 349 1.66 -41.69 -39.91
CA THR A 349 1.73 -41.46 -41.35
C THR A 349 2.63 -40.27 -41.73
N ASN A 350 2.69 -39.20 -40.92
CA ASN A 350 3.50 -38.00 -41.22
C ASN A 350 5.00 -38.19 -40.93
N ILE A 351 5.35 -39.10 -40.02
CA ILE A 351 6.75 -39.42 -39.68
C ILE A 351 7.43 -40.21 -40.80
N ILE A 352 6.67 -41.08 -41.49
CA ILE A 352 7.20 -41.90 -42.59
C ILE A 352 7.50 -41.02 -43.81
N ILE A 353 6.64 -40.04 -44.14
CA ILE A 353 6.81 -39.15 -45.29
C ILE A 353 8.04 -38.23 -45.10
N GLY A 354 8.25 -37.67 -43.91
CA GLY A 354 9.40 -36.83 -43.60
C GLY A 354 10.73 -37.59 -43.66
N SER A 355 10.74 -38.86 -43.23
CA SER A 355 11.94 -39.70 -43.22
C SER A 355 12.38 -40.12 -44.63
N ILE A 356 11.41 -40.42 -45.51
CA ILE A 356 11.69 -40.76 -46.92
C ILE A 356 12.17 -39.53 -47.69
N ALA A 357 11.52 -38.38 -47.50
CA ALA A 357 11.94 -37.12 -48.15
C ALA A 357 13.35 -36.69 -47.70
N GLY A 358 13.68 -36.85 -46.41
CA GLY A 358 15.00 -36.56 -45.87
C GLY A 358 16.10 -37.49 -46.41
N ALA A 359 15.83 -38.80 -46.51
CA ALA A 359 16.80 -39.76 -47.04
C ALA A 359 17.09 -39.55 -48.54
N VAL A 360 16.08 -39.19 -49.34
CA VAL A 360 16.25 -38.87 -50.77
C VAL A 360 17.07 -37.59 -50.96
N LEU A 361 16.85 -36.57 -50.13
CA LEU A 361 17.61 -35.31 -50.19
C LEU A 361 19.09 -35.51 -49.84
N VAL A 362 19.38 -36.31 -48.81
CA VAL A 362 20.76 -36.64 -48.42
C VAL A 362 21.46 -37.49 -49.49
N ALA A 363 20.76 -38.46 -50.09
CA ALA A 363 21.32 -39.25 -51.19
C ALA A 363 21.65 -38.38 -52.42
N ALA A 364 20.82 -37.39 -52.75
CA ALA A 364 21.07 -36.47 -53.86
C ALA A 364 22.30 -35.57 -53.62
N ILE A 365 22.53 -35.12 -52.38
CA ILE A 365 23.70 -34.31 -52.02
C ILE A 365 24.99 -35.16 -52.04
N VAL A 366 24.92 -36.40 -51.55
CA VAL A 366 26.08 -37.31 -51.53
C VAL A 366 26.47 -37.78 -52.93
N LEU A 367 25.49 -37.98 -53.84
CA LEU A 367 25.75 -38.35 -55.24
C LEU A 367 26.11 -37.14 -56.12
N GLY A 368 25.61 -35.94 -55.80
CA GLY A 368 25.98 -34.70 -56.49
C GLY A 368 27.37 -34.15 -56.14
N GLY A 369 27.95 -34.58 -55.01
CA GLY A 369 29.22 -34.05 -54.49
C GLY A 369 30.50 -34.65 -55.08
N THR A 370 30.45 -35.67 -55.94
CA THR A 370 31.65 -36.31 -56.50
C THR A 370 32.02 -35.83 -57.91
N GLY A 371 31.30 -34.87 -58.48
CA GLY A 371 31.52 -34.38 -59.83
C GLY A 371 31.86 -32.89 -59.89
N TRP A 372 33.12 -32.54 -59.58
CA TRP A 372 33.97 -31.60 -60.34
C TRP A 372 35.03 -30.94 -59.44
N GLY A 373 36.28 -31.31 -59.69
CA GLY A 373 37.46 -30.74 -59.07
C GLY A 373 37.98 -29.48 -59.75
N PHE A 374 38.72 -28.72 -58.94
CA PHE A 374 39.93 -27.93 -59.25
C PHE A 374 39.88 -26.84 -60.34
N LYS A 375 40.09 -25.57 -59.93
CA LYS A 375 41.40 -24.88 -59.98
C LYS A 375 41.36 -23.39 -59.54
N ASN A 376 42.46 -22.99 -58.88
CA ASN A 376 43.15 -21.68 -58.91
C ASN A 376 42.68 -20.47 -58.06
N ILE A 377 43.28 -20.36 -56.87
CA ILE A 377 44.21 -19.29 -56.38
C ILE A 377 43.94 -17.83 -56.80
N ARG A 378 43.82 -16.92 -55.80
CA ARG A 378 44.74 -15.77 -55.56
C ARG A 378 44.54 -15.08 -54.20
N ARG A 379 45.66 -14.81 -53.52
CA ARG A 379 45.84 -13.98 -52.32
C ARG A 379 45.75 -12.49 -52.66
N GLY A 380 45.13 -11.69 -51.80
CA GLY A 380 45.23 -10.23 -51.76
C GLY A 380 45.70 -9.75 -50.39
N ARG A 381 46.69 -8.85 -50.38
CA ARG A 381 47.42 -8.31 -49.22
C ARG A 381 46.70 -7.07 -48.68
N TYR A 382 46.64 -6.92 -47.36
CA TYR A 382 46.16 -5.72 -46.65
C TYR A 382 47.25 -4.64 -46.66
N ASP A 383 46.89 -3.41 -47.01
CA ASP A 383 47.73 -2.20 -46.89
C ASP A 383 46.90 -1.07 -46.26
N PRO A 384 47.33 -0.48 -45.12
CA PRO A 384 46.57 0.51 -44.37
C PRO A 384 47.06 1.93 -44.69
N THR A 385 46.38 2.66 -45.58
CA THR A 385 46.39 4.14 -45.64
C THR A 385 45.25 4.63 -46.56
N GLN A 386 44.80 5.88 -46.33
CA GLN A 386 43.60 6.58 -46.86
C GLN A 386 42.34 6.32 -46.01
N GLN A 387 41.92 7.15 -45.05
CA GLN A 387 41.90 8.63 -44.91
C GLN A 387 40.97 9.31 -45.93
N GLY A 388 39.88 9.90 -45.42
CA GLY A 388 39.18 11.03 -46.06
C GLY A 388 37.67 10.89 -46.24
N ALA A 389 36.93 11.75 -45.50
CA ALA A 389 35.72 12.52 -45.83
C ALA A 389 34.73 11.96 -46.88
N VAL A 390 33.41 11.95 -46.67
CA VAL A 390 32.51 13.03 -46.22
C VAL A 390 31.36 12.45 -45.41
#